data_AF-A0A0M7AEC7-F1
#
_entry.id   AF-A0A0M7AEC7-F1
#
_cell.length_a   1.000
_cell.length_b   1.000
_cell.length_c   1.000
_cell.angle_alpha   90.00
_cell.angle_beta   90.00
_cell.angle_gamma   90.00
#
_symmetry.space_group_name_H-M   'P 1'
#
loop_
_entity.id
_entity.type
_entity.pdbx_description
1 polymer ?
#
loop_
_entity_poly.entity_id
_entity_poly.type
_entity_poly.pdbx_seq_one_letter_code
_entity_poly.pdbx_strand_id
1 'polypeptide(L)'
;MNTKCLDQDFPCQKPDYSNFDSIAASELCNPVSASAFVNGSPFCTMVPTDGEQQLGDLTHKSYLKGLRGKTGIYHLWIDYDNCDDHETNTMICVYVGKGLAEVRLDDHVKSKWPKNHCLYVTFTECDNRLAKYYEQLFLDTYSFVLNRNENPGTEKLYAVWSEELHMHGTELHQVSSLSNIQSLDDI
;
A
#
# COMPACT_ATOMS: atom_id res chain seq x y z
N MET A 1 -30.61 7.58 12.91
CA MET A 1 -29.56 7.07 12.01
C MET A 1 -28.50 6.48 12.91
N ASN A 2 -28.39 5.15 12.97
CA ASN A 2 -27.29 4.51 13.67
C ASN A 2 -26.07 4.66 12.75
N THR A 3 -25.11 5.50 13.15
CA THR A 3 -23.80 5.59 12.49
C THR A 3 -23.14 4.21 12.56
N LYS A 4 -22.78 3.64 11.40
CA LYS A 4 -22.13 2.31 11.31
C LYS A 4 -20.78 2.26 12.03
N CYS A 5 -20.25 3.42 12.41
CA CYS A 5 -18.89 3.64 12.87
C CYS A 5 -18.63 3.38 14.37
N LEU A 6 -19.66 3.11 15.19
CA LEU A 6 -19.51 3.16 16.65
C LEU A 6 -19.09 1.84 17.32
N ASP A 7 -19.06 0.70 16.61
CA ASP A 7 -18.81 -0.63 17.20
C ASP A 7 -17.84 -1.50 16.37
N GLN A 8 -16.82 -0.90 15.76
CA GLN A 8 -15.86 -1.60 14.91
C GLN A 8 -14.52 -1.82 15.64
N ASP A 9 -13.86 -2.96 15.43
CA ASP A 9 -12.53 -3.28 15.98
C ASP A 9 -11.37 -2.78 15.09
N PHE A 10 -11.68 -1.91 14.12
CA PHE A 10 -10.74 -1.31 13.19
C PHE A 10 -11.07 0.18 12.95
N PRO A 11 -10.10 1.00 12.52
CA PRO A 11 -10.32 2.42 12.31
C PRO A 11 -10.95 2.69 10.93
N CYS A 12 -12.12 3.32 10.89
CA CYS A 12 -12.71 3.86 9.66
C CYS A 12 -12.27 5.31 9.35
N GLN A 13 -11.62 5.98 10.32
CA GLN A 13 -10.98 7.29 10.21
C GLN A 13 -9.80 7.37 11.17
N LYS A 14 -8.79 8.17 10.81
CA LYS A 14 -7.63 8.54 11.66
C LYS A 14 -7.05 7.34 12.45
N PRO A 15 -6.48 6.33 11.77
CA PRO A 15 -5.83 5.23 12.47
C PRO A 15 -4.75 5.73 13.43
N ASP A 16 -4.61 5.05 14.57
CA ASP A 16 -3.57 5.37 15.55
C ASP A 16 -2.23 4.75 15.14
N TYR A 17 -1.21 5.59 15.06
CA TYR A 17 0.17 5.20 14.73
C TYR A 17 1.17 5.58 15.83
N SER A 18 0.67 5.94 17.01
CA SER A 18 1.46 6.55 18.09
C SER A 18 2.65 5.69 18.53
N ASN A 19 2.51 4.37 18.56
CA ASN A 19 3.62 3.47 18.94
C ASN A 19 4.81 3.63 17.96
N PHE A 20 4.56 3.41 16.66
CA PHE A 20 5.56 3.61 15.60
C PHE A 20 6.16 5.02 15.63
N ASP A 21 5.28 6.04 15.65
CA ASP A 21 5.71 7.44 15.53
C ASP A 21 6.55 7.88 16.73
N SER A 22 6.23 7.39 17.94
CA SER A 22 6.99 7.69 19.15
C SER A 22 8.40 7.10 19.14
N ILE A 23 8.54 5.85 18.67
CA ILE A 23 9.85 5.19 18.55
C ILE A 23 10.70 5.92 17.51
N ALA A 24 10.13 6.16 16.31
CA ALA A 24 10.82 6.87 15.24
C ALA A 24 11.30 8.26 15.70
N ALA A 25 10.46 9.01 16.42
CA ALA A 25 10.83 10.32 16.94
C ALA A 25 11.90 10.29 18.03
N SER A 26 12.01 9.18 18.77
CA SER A 26 13.06 9.02 19.78
C SER A 26 14.42 8.65 19.20
N GLU A 27 14.45 8.00 18.03
CA GLU A 27 15.66 7.42 17.43
C GLU A 27 16.20 8.21 16.22
N LEU A 28 15.34 8.99 15.54
CA LEU A 28 15.70 9.74 14.34
C LEU A 28 15.62 11.25 14.56
N CYS A 29 16.51 11.99 13.92
CA CYS A 29 16.50 13.45 13.94
C CYS A 29 15.33 14.05 13.12
N ASN A 30 14.96 13.40 12.00
CA ASN A 30 13.87 13.81 11.12
C ASN A 30 13.01 12.57 10.79
N PRO A 31 12.14 12.12 11.72
CA PRO A 31 11.30 10.95 11.49
C PRO A 31 10.22 11.22 10.44
N VAL A 32 9.89 10.20 9.66
CA VAL A 32 8.70 10.16 8.80
C VAL A 32 7.64 9.37 9.54
N SER A 33 6.43 9.92 9.66
CA SER A 33 5.34 9.25 10.36
C SER A 33 4.80 8.05 9.59
N ALA A 34 4.21 7.07 10.29
CA ALA A 34 3.58 5.93 9.62
C ALA A 34 2.46 6.41 8.67
N SER A 35 1.66 7.40 9.08
CA SER A 35 0.61 7.96 8.22
C SER A 35 1.17 8.55 6.92
N ALA A 36 2.37 9.13 6.93
CA ALA A 36 2.99 9.64 5.71
C ALA A 36 3.39 8.50 4.75
N PHE A 37 3.82 7.35 5.27
CA PHE A 37 4.10 6.17 4.43
C PHE A 37 2.85 5.53 3.83
N VAL A 38 1.75 5.47 4.59
CA VAL A 38 0.60 4.60 4.26
C VAL A 38 -0.64 5.34 3.76
N ASN A 39 -0.89 6.56 4.20
CA ASN A 39 -2.00 7.40 3.73
C ASN A 39 -1.52 8.55 2.83
N GLY A 40 -0.32 9.06 3.09
CA GLY A 40 0.31 10.17 2.34
C GLY A 40 1.34 9.72 1.30
N SER A 41 1.32 8.45 0.90
CA SER A 41 2.37 7.87 0.06
C SER A 41 2.40 8.55 -1.32
N PRO A 42 3.59 8.97 -1.83
CA PRO A 42 3.69 9.54 -3.18
C PRO A 42 3.32 8.56 -4.29
N PHE A 43 3.44 7.26 -4.01
CA PHE A 43 3.01 6.19 -4.90
C PHE A 43 1.96 5.35 -4.16
N CYS A 44 0.75 5.32 -4.69
CA CYS A 44 -0.35 4.47 -4.24
C CYS A 44 -1.09 3.95 -5.47
N THR A 45 -1.19 2.64 -5.67
CA THR A 45 -1.91 2.10 -6.84
C THR A 45 -2.41 0.69 -6.63
N MET A 46 -3.52 0.35 -7.26
CA MET A 46 -3.95 -1.04 -7.47
C MET A 46 -3.13 -1.63 -8.62
N VAL A 47 -2.52 -2.80 -8.39
CA VAL A 47 -1.73 -3.52 -9.37
C VAL A 47 -2.49 -4.78 -9.78
N PRO A 48 -2.87 -4.96 -11.06
CA PRO A 48 -3.59 -6.15 -11.49
C PRO A 48 -2.69 -7.38 -11.38
N THR A 49 -3.19 -8.45 -10.78
CA THR A 49 -2.40 -9.67 -10.51
C THR A 49 -2.83 -10.88 -11.33
N ASP A 50 -3.99 -10.81 -11.98
CA ASP A 50 -4.52 -11.79 -12.92
C ASP A 50 -5.15 -11.11 -14.13
N GLY A 51 -5.57 -11.92 -15.12
CA GLY A 51 -6.14 -11.42 -16.37
C GLY A 51 -7.54 -10.80 -16.24
N GLU A 52 -8.28 -11.09 -15.17
CA GLU A 52 -9.61 -10.51 -14.94
C GLU A 52 -9.50 -9.05 -14.46
N GLN A 53 -8.38 -8.71 -13.80
CA GLN A 53 -8.07 -7.37 -13.33
C GLN A 53 -7.37 -6.50 -14.39
N GLN A 54 -6.96 -7.08 -15.52
CA GLN A 54 -6.23 -6.35 -16.57
C GLN A 54 -7.17 -5.43 -17.35
N LEU A 55 -6.72 -4.19 -17.57
CA LEU A 55 -7.40 -3.22 -18.42
C LEU A 55 -6.75 -3.19 -19.80
N GLY A 56 -7.41 -3.77 -20.80
CA GLY A 56 -6.89 -3.85 -22.17
C GLY A 56 -5.54 -4.58 -22.23
N ASP A 57 -4.52 -3.93 -22.77
CA ASP A 57 -3.16 -4.45 -22.91
C ASP A 57 -2.23 -4.12 -21.72
N LEU A 58 -2.76 -3.45 -20.68
CA LEU A 58 -1.98 -3.06 -19.50
C LEU A 58 -1.75 -4.23 -18.56
N THR A 59 -0.50 -4.69 -18.51
CA THR A 59 -0.03 -5.68 -17.52
C THR A 59 0.37 -5.02 -16.21
N HIS A 60 0.56 -5.80 -15.15
CA HIS A 60 1.08 -5.30 -13.86
C HIS A 60 2.38 -4.49 -14.01
N LYS A 61 3.24 -4.83 -14.98
CA LYS A 61 4.46 -4.08 -15.26
C LYS A 61 4.22 -2.64 -15.70
N SER A 62 3.09 -2.37 -16.37
CA SER A 62 2.70 -1.02 -16.76
C SER A 62 2.46 -0.14 -15.53
N TYR A 63 1.81 -0.69 -14.50
CA TYR A 63 1.54 -0.03 -13.22
C TYR A 63 2.81 0.17 -12.37
N LEU A 64 3.81 -0.70 -12.52
CA LEU A 64 5.08 -0.60 -11.79
C LEU A 64 6.12 0.32 -12.46
N LYS A 65 5.84 0.85 -13.66
CA LYS A 65 6.82 1.63 -14.44
C LYS A 65 7.31 2.89 -13.71
N GLY A 66 6.43 3.54 -12.93
CA GLY A 66 6.76 4.72 -12.12
C GLY A 66 7.78 4.46 -11.01
N LEU A 67 8.06 3.18 -10.71
CA LEU A 67 9.01 2.74 -9.68
C LEU A 67 10.39 2.36 -10.23
N ARG A 68 10.60 2.49 -11.54
CA ARG A 68 11.85 2.06 -12.18
C ARG A 68 13.06 2.79 -11.60
N GLY A 69 14.01 2.00 -11.11
CA GLY A 69 15.25 2.50 -10.50
C GLY A 69 15.09 3.10 -9.10
N LYS A 70 13.87 3.20 -8.56
CA LYS A 70 13.62 3.78 -7.24
C LYS A 70 13.87 2.74 -6.15
N THR A 71 14.52 3.18 -5.08
CA THR A 71 14.76 2.39 -3.87
C THR A 71 14.05 3.00 -2.68
N GLY A 72 13.43 2.18 -1.85
CA GLY A 72 12.75 2.69 -0.66
C GLY A 72 11.98 1.60 0.07
N ILE A 73 10.90 2.01 0.74
CA ILE A 73 9.99 1.13 1.47
C ILE A 73 8.66 1.02 0.72
N TYR A 74 8.09 -0.18 0.69
CA TYR A 74 6.79 -0.46 0.10
C TYR A 74 5.93 -1.32 1.03
N HIS A 75 4.62 -1.16 0.90
CA HIS A 75 3.62 -1.92 1.63
C HIS A 75 2.64 -2.53 0.64
N LEU A 76 2.20 -3.76 0.93
CA LEU A 76 1.18 -4.45 0.16
C LEU A 76 -0.10 -4.55 0.98
N TRP A 77 -1.21 -4.20 0.36
CA TRP A 77 -2.50 -4.06 1.02
C TRP A 77 -3.57 -4.88 0.31
N ILE A 78 -4.58 -5.23 1.09
CA ILE A 78 -5.87 -5.74 0.60
C ILE A 78 -6.98 -4.85 1.17
N ASP A 79 -8.09 -4.77 0.43
CA ASP A 79 -9.32 -4.18 0.95
C ASP A 79 -9.78 -4.91 2.21
N TYR A 80 -10.13 -4.16 3.24
CA TYR A 80 -10.62 -4.71 4.51
C TYR A 80 -12.10 -4.40 4.72
N ASP A 81 -12.49 -3.12 4.68
CA ASP A 81 -13.88 -2.70 4.80
C ASP A 81 -14.08 -1.29 4.22
N ASN A 82 -15.33 -0.91 3.95
CA ASN A 82 -15.70 0.41 3.46
C ASN A 82 -16.70 1.10 4.40
N CYS A 83 -16.58 2.42 4.53
CA CYS A 83 -17.45 3.23 5.37
C CYS A 83 -18.24 4.22 4.51
N ASP A 84 -19.51 3.91 4.26
CA ASP A 84 -20.40 4.78 3.48
C ASP A 84 -20.62 6.16 4.13
N ASP A 85 -20.61 6.22 5.47
CA ASP A 85 -20.84 7.47 6.22
C ASP A 85 -19.71 8.49 6.03
N HIS A 86 -18.49 8.00 5.71
CA HIS A 86 -17.28 8.82 5.60
C HIS A 86 -16.62 8.77 4.22
N GLU A 87 -17.18 7.99 3.28
CA GLU A 87 -16.63 7.78 1.93
C GLU A 87 -15.16 7.32 1.97
N THR A 88 -14.85 6.42 2.91
CA THR A 88 -13.50 5.89 3.14
C THR A 88 -13.41 4.38 2.95
N ASN A 89 -12.26 3.93 2.48
CA ASN A 89 -11.88 2.52 2.39
C ASN A 89 -10.78 2.23 3.40
N THR A 90 -11.03 1.27 4.28
CA THR A 90 -10.05 0.74 5.22
C THR A 90 -9.27 -0.36 4.52
N MET A 91 -7.96 -0.19 4.51
CA MET A 91 -7.00 -1.15 3.95
C MET A 91 -6.25 -1.81 5.09
N ILE A 92 -6.01 -3.12 4.99
CA ILE A 92 -5.13 -3.83 5.92
C ILE A 92 -3.81 -4.17 5.23
N CYS A 93 -2.70 -3.81 5.88
CA CYS A 93 -1.38 -4.15 5.37
C CYS A 93 -1.07 -5.62 5.63
N VAL A 94 -0.66 -6.34 4.60
CA VAL A 94 -0.33 -7.77 4.70
C VAL A 94 1.16 -8.04 4.52
N TYR A 95 1.91 -7.06 4.03
CA TYR A 95 3.36 -7.16 3.83
C TYR A 95 4.04 -5.78 3.86
N VAL A 96 5.21 -5.69 4.48
CA VAL A 96 6.14 -4.58 4.34
C VAL A 96 7.47 -5.07 3.79
N GLY A 97 8.10 -4.29 2.92
CA GLY A 97 9.44 -4.58 2.44
C GLY A 97 10.20 -3.37 1.93
N LYS A 98 11.48 -3.58 1.62
CA LYS A 98 12.36 -2.55 1.05
C LYS A 98 13.16 -3.00 -0.16
N GLY A 99 13.71 -2.02 -0.87
CA GLY A 99 14.70 -2.21 -1.93
C GLY A 99 14.28 -1.57 -3.25
N LEU A 100 14.81 -2.10 -4.36
CA LEU A 100 14.41 -1.71 -5.73
C LEU A 100 12.96 -2.11 -5.97
N ALA A 101 12.05 -1.14 -5.92
CA ALA A 101 10.62 -1.42 -5.76
C ALA A 101 10.00 -2.12 -6.97
N GLU A 102 10.28 -1.68 -8.20
CA GLU A 102 9.78 -2.33 -9.44
C GLU A 102 10.11 -3.83 -9.46
N VAL A 103 11.38 -4.18 -9.19
CA VAL A 103 11.85 -5.58 -9.20
C VAL A 103 11.20 -6.40 -8.10
N ARG A 104 11.14 -5.86 -6.88
CA ARG A 104 10.59 -6.56 -5.71
C ARG A 104 9.09 -6.80 -5.84
N LEU A 105 8.35 -5.84 -6.41
CA LEU A 105 6.92 -5.96 -6.62
C LEU A 105 6.59 -6.92 -7.77
N ASP A 106 7.37 -6.90 -8.88
CA ASP A 106 7.24 -7.87 -9.97
C ASP A 106 7.45 -9.31 -9.46
N ASP A 107 8.43 -9.53 -8.59
CA ASP A 107 8.65 -10.83 -7.94
C ASP A 107 7.47 -11.24 -7.04
N HIS A 108 6.91 -10.30 -6.28
CA HIS A 108 5.75 -10.55 -5.44
C HIS A 108 4.52 -10.99 -6.25
N VAL A 109 4.17 -10.23 -7.30
CA VAL A 109 3.05 -10.55 -8.20
C VAL A 109 3.23 -11.94 -8.82
N LYS A 110 4.45 -12.29 -9.25
CA LYS A 110 4.70 -13.58 -9.93
C LYS A 110 4.70 -14.80 -9.02
N SER A 111 5.12 -14.65 -7.76
CA SER A 111 5.54 -15.82 -6.96
C SER A 111 5.04 -15.87 -5.52
N LYS A 112 4.56 -14.75 -4.98
CA LYS A 112 4.22 -14.65 -3.54
C LYS A 112 2.80 -14.18 -3.28
N TRP A 113 2.22 -13.38 -4.16
CA TRP A 113 0.89 -12.83 -3.97
C TRP A 113 -0.19 -13.91 -4.15
N PRO A 114 -1.17 -14.00 -3.23
CA PRO A 114 -2.30 -14.91 -3.40
C PRO A 114 -3.14 -14.54 -4.63
N LYS A 115 -3.62 -15.56 -5.33
CA LYS A 115 -4.55 -15.37 -6.46
C LYS A 115 -5.90 -14.82 -5.96
N ASN A 116 -6.65 -14.15 -6.84
CA ASN A 116 -8.00 -13.64 -6.62
C ASN A 116 -8.12 -12.55 -5.53
N HIS A 117 -7.02 -11.91 -5.15
CA HIS A 117 -7.03 -10.76 -4.25
C HIS A 117 -6.47 -9.55 -4.99
N CYS A 118 -7.19 -8.42 -4.94
CA CYS A 118 -6.67 -7.16 -5.43
C CYS A 118 -5.41 -6.79 -4.64
N LEU A 119 -4.32 -6.51 -5.35
CA LEU A 119 -3.09 -6.00 -4.75
C LEU A 119 -3.12 -4.49 -4.81
N TYR A 120 -3.05 -3.83 -3.66
CA TYR A 120 -2.73 -2.41 -3.60
C TYR A 120 -1.34 -2.22 -3.05
N VAL A 121 -0.64 -1.20 -3.54
CA VAL A 121 0.75 -0.93 -3.19
C VAL A 121 0.90 0.52 -2.81
N THR A 122 1.55 0.77 -1.68
CA THR A 122 2.14 2.09 -1.38
C THR A 122 3.66 2.02 -1.43
N PHE A 123 4.32 3.09 -1.88
CA PHE A 123 5.77 3.18 -1.92
C PHE A 123 6.28 4.59 -1.61
N THR A 124 7.34 4.66 -0.80
CA THR A 124 8.04 5.90 -0.48
C THR A 124 9.53 5.72 -0.72
N GLU A 125 10.10 6.56 -1.59
CA GLU A 125 11.52 6.56 -1.91
C GLU A 125 12.34 7.06 -0.71
N CYS A 126 13.37 6.32 -0.34
CA CYS A 126 14.28 6.70 0.74
C CYS A 126 15.61 5.94 0.65
N ASP A 127 16.64 6.49 1.28
CA ASP A 127 17.97 5.86 1.32
C ASP A 127 17.91 4.46 1.93
N ASN A 128 18.73 3.54 1.41
CA ASN A 128 18.76 2.14 1.86
C ASN A 128 18.95 1.99 3.39
N ARG A 129 19.66 2.91 4.06
CA ARG A 129 19.79 2.88 5.52
C ARG A 129 18.47 3.18 6.22
N LEU A 130 17.76 4.21 5.77
CA LEU A 130 16.44 4.58 6.29
C LEU A 130 15.40 3.52 5.96
N ALA A 131 15.43 2.97 4.74
CA ALA A 131 14.53 1.90 4.34
C ALA A 131 14.68 0.66 5.23
N LYS A 132 15.92 0.29 5.60
CA LYS A 132 16.20 -0.80 6.57
C LYS A 132 15.64 -0.49 7.95
N TYR A 133 15.85 0.73 8.41
CA TYR A 133 15.36 1.17 9.72
C TYR A 133 13.84 1.11 9.79
N TYR A 134 13.14 1.76 8.84
CA TYR A 134 11.68 1.81 8.84
C TYR A 134 11.05 0.45 8.61
N GLU A 135 11.59 -0.38 7.72
CA GLU A 135 11.10 -1.76 7.54
C GLU A 135 11.17 -2.53 8.87
N GLN A 136 12.30 -2.43 9.59
CA GLN A 136 12.43 -3.09 10.90
C GLN A 136 11.44 -2.51 11.91
N LEU A 137 11.29 -1.19 11.99
CA LEU A 137 10.36 -0.57 12.92
C LEU A 137 8.90 -0.97 12.63
N PHE A 138 8.51 -1.07 11.36
CA PHE A 138 7.20 -1.60 10.98
C PHE A 138 7.06 -3.06 11.44
N LEU A 139 8.06 -3.91 11.20
CA LEU A 139 8.05 -5.32 11.59
C LEU A 139 8.03 -5.52 13.12
N ASP A 140 8.63 -4.61 13.88
CA ASP A 140 8.66 -4.65 15.35
C ASP A 140 7.35 -4.16 15.96
N THR A 141 6.62 -3.28 15.26
CA THR A 141 5.35 -2.70 15.75
C THR A 141 4.14 -3.56 15.33
N TYR A 142 4.06 -3.90 14.05
CA TYR A 142 2.87 -4.48 13.42
C TYR A 142 3.08 -5.92 12.98
N SER A 143 2.01 -6.70 12.92
CA SER A 143 1.96 -8.07 12.42
C SER A 143 1.47 -8.10 10.97
N PHE A 144 2.28 -8.69 10.08
CA PHE A 144 2.03 -8.82 8.66
C PHE A 144 2.00 -10.30 8.27
N VAL A 145 0.84 -10.77 7.79
CA VAL A 145 0.61 -12.20 7.51
C VAL A 145 1.54 -12.78 6.44
N LEU A 146 2.14 -11.96 5.58
CA LEU A 146 3.07 -12.41 4.54
C LEU A 146 4.55 -12.22 4.91
N ASN A 147 4.91 -11.47 5.96
CA ASN A 147 6.27 -11.42 6.50
C ASN A 147 6.48 -12.58 7.49
N ARG A 148 6.54 -13.82 6.96
CA ARG A 148 6.56 -15.05 7.80
C ARG A 148 7.76 -15.20 8.74
N ASN A 149 8.86 -14.51 8.45
CA ASN A 149 10.07 -14.52 9.26
C ASN A 149 10.35 -13.10 9.73
N GLU A 150 10.97 -12.94 10.91
CA GLU A 150 11.47 -11.66 11.41
C GLU A 150 10.38 -10.59 11.63
N ASN A 151 9.15 -11.02 11.98
CA ASN A 151 8.04 -10.12 12.28
C ASN A 151 7.50 -10.36 13.72
N PRO A 152 8.14 -9.76 14.75
CA PRO A 152 7.71 -9.93 16.15
C PRO A 152 6.53 -9.03 16.55
N GLY A 153 6.17 -8.04 15.72
CA GLY A 153 5.08 -7.10 15.98
C GLY A 153 3.72 -7.77 16.15
N THR A 154 2.84 -7.10 16.88
CA THR A 154 1.54 -7.65 17.30
C THR A 154 0.35 -6.81 16.86
N GLU A 155 0.56 -5.53 16.55
CA GLU A 155 -0.51 -4.62 16.13
C GLU A 155 -0.91 -4.85 14.67
N LYS A 156 -2.11 -4.43 14.27
CA LYS A 156 -2.49 -4.46 12.85
C LYS A 156 -2.23 -3.10 12.22
N LEU A 157 -1.54 -3.07 11.09
CA LEU A 157 -1.34 -1.82 10.34
C LEU A 157 -2.52 -1.60 9.39
N TYR A 158 -3.30 -0.55 9.67
CA TYR A 158 -4.38 -0.09 8.81
C TYR A 158 -4.01 1.21 8.09
N ALA A 159 -4.52 1.38 6.88
CA ALA A 159 -4.60 2.66 6.19
C ALA A 159 -6.07 2.99 5.93
N VAL A 160 -6.40 4.28 5.88
CA VAL A 160 -7.75 4.74 5.56
C VAL A 160 -7.64 5.70 4.38
N TRP A 161 -8.07 5.23 3.23
CA TRP A 161 -8.01 5.98 1.97
C TRP A 161 -9.37 6.58 1.66
N SER A 162 -9.39 7.76 1.04
CA SER A 162 -10.62 8.26 0.41
C SER A 162 -11.03 7.34 -0.74
N GLU A 163 -12.30 7.36 -1.11
CA GLU A 163 -12.78 6.68 -2.32
C GLU A 163 -11.95 7.04 -3.56
N GLU A 164 -11.59 8.33 -3.72
CA GLU A 164 -10.75 8.79 -4.84
C GLU A 164 -9.36 8.12 -4.84
N LEU A 165 -8.66 8.09 -3.70
CA LEU A 165 -7.33 7.49 -3.62
C LEU A 165 -7.39 5.97 -3.80
N HIS A 166 -8.43 5.32 -3.29
CA HIS A 166 -8.66 3.89 -3.45
C HIS A 166 -8.88 3.50 -4.91
N MET A 167 -9.77 4.24 -5.60
CA MET A 167 -10.16 3.94 -6.98
C MET A 167 -9.10 4.35 -8.01
N HIS A 168 -8.47 5.51 -7.83
CA HIS A 168 -7.55 6.07 -8.83
C HIS A 168 -6.08 5.91 -8.43
N GLY A 169 -5.76 5.81 -7.15
CA GLY A 169 -4.39 5.91 -6.69
C GLY A 169 -3.71 7.22 -7.13
N THR A 170 -2.39 7.22 -7.13
CA THR A 170 -1.55 8.36 -7.59
C THR A 170 -1.02 8.17 -9.01
N GLU A 171 -1.09 6.94 -9.54
CA GLU A 171 -0.43 6.57 -10.80
C GLU A 171 -1.38 6.47 -12.00
N LEU A 172 -2.70 6.51 -11.81
CA LEU A 172 -3.68 6.24 -12.88
C LEU A 172 -3.45 7.09 -14.13
N HIS A 173 -3.13 8.39 -13.97
CA HIS A 173 -2.84 9.25 -15.13
C HIS A 173 -1.59 8.81 -15.91
N GLN A 174 -0.53 8.38 -15.21
CA GLN A 174 0.66 7.87 -15.88
C GLN A 174 0.38 6.53 -16.55
N VAL A 175 -0.36 5.64 -15.88
CA VAL A 175 -0.68 4.32 -16.42
C VAL A 175 -1.62 4.40 -17.61
N SER A 176 -2.65 5.24 -17.57
CA SER A 176 -3.61 5.40 -18.67
C SER A 176 -2.94 5.90 -19.95
N SER A 177 -1.90 6.74 -19.83
CA SER A 177 -1.10 7.21 -20.98
C SER A 177 -0.33 6.10 -21.70
N LEU A 178 -0.20 4.92 -21.08
CA LEU A 178 0.47 3.75 -21.65
C LEU A 178 -0.50 2.80 -22.37
N SER A 179 -1.80 3.04 -22.23
CA SER A 179 -2.82 2.20 -22.87
C SER A 179 -2.92 2.53 -24.35
N ASN A 180 -3.10 1.50 -25.17
CA ASN A 180 -3.47 1.66 -26.57
C ASN A 180 -4.99 1.80 -26.78
N ILE A 181 -5.79 1.85 -25.70
CA ILE A 181 -7.25 2.04 -25.76
C ILE A 181 -7.52 3.44 -26.32
N GLN A 182 -8.04 3.49 -27.56
CA GLN A 182 -8.36 4.74 -28.26
C GLN A 182 -9.87 5.04 -28.22
N SER A 183 -10.72 4.07 -27.85
CA SER A 183 -12.16 4.27 -27.70
C SER A 183 -12.79 3.32 -26.66
N LEU A 184 -14.00 3.65 -26.21
CA LEU A 184 -14.83 2.79 -25.34
C LEU A 184 -15.24 1.47 -26.00
N ASP A 185 -15.07 1.32 -27.32
CA ASP A 185 -15.35 0.08 -28.05
C ASP A 185 -14.20 -0.94 -27.96
N ASP A 186 -13.06 -0.55 -27.34
CA ASP A 186 -11.88 -1.41 -27.13
C ASP A 186 -11.83 -2.08 -25.74
N ILE A 187 -12.88 -1.91 -24.91
CA ILE A 187 -13.07 -2.51 -23.57
C ILE A 187 -14.18 -3.55 -23.63
#